data_AF-A0A7S2BPL4-F1
#
_entry.id   AF-A0A7S2BPL4-F1
#
_cell.length_a   1.000
_cell.length_b   1.000
_cell.length_c   1.000
_cell.angle_alpha   90.00
_cell.angle_beta   90.00
_cell.angle_gamma   90.00
#
_symmetry.space_group_name_H-M   'P 1'
#
loop_
_entity.id
_entity.type
_entity.pdbx_description
1 polymer ?
#
loop_
_entity_poly.entity_id
_entity_poly.type
_entity_poly.pdbx_seq_one_letter_code
_entity_poly.pdbx_strand_id
1 'polypeptide(L)'
;RMANAMTVASTLVSLTLVVTVAWALQCELDQSLAELSKPLPENIHLHWLDYRSAEVKSRSAITWVDLPLWVRALYAFGVVTHISVFHAFLWAFRYFFGTFAVTDDIHGVKLYGEGGLLTRNAIVVLAIYLLGWICFFVGATWQATRTRGPRARAASDLDAQEASWKERWLRDLTQ
;
A
#
# COMPACT_ATOMS: atom_id res chain seq x y z
N ARG A 1 14.59 21.66 24.88
CA ARG A 1 15.76 21.26 24.06
C ARG A 1 16.22 19.84 24.39
N MET A 2 16.43 19.47 25.66
CA MET A 2 16.77 18.08 26.04
C MET A 2 15.66 17.05 25.76
N ALA A 3 14.38 17.41 25.97
CA ALA A 3 13.25 16.53 25.64
C ALA A 3 13.25 16.10 24.16
N ASN A 4 13.40 17.05 23.23
CA ASN A 4 13.49 16.74 21.79
C ASN A 4 14.70 15.85 21.46
N ALA A 5 15.83 16.02 22.15
CA ALA A 5 17.01 15.17 21.96
C ALA A 5 16.75 13.73 22.41
N MET A 6 16.07 13.52 23.54
CA MET A 6 15.67 12.19 24.00
C MET A 6 14.65 11.53 23.06
N THR A 7 13.66 12.30 22.56
CA THR A 7 12.69 11.76 21.60
C THR A 7 13.37 11.34 20.30
N VAL A 8 14.26 12.18 19.76
CA VAL A 8 15.02 11.85 18.54
C VAL A 8 15.91 10.62 18.77
N ALA A 9 16.61 10.54 19.90
CA ALA A 9 17.43 9.38 20.24
C ALA A 9 16.59 8.09 20.37
N SER A 10 15.44 8.15 21.03
CA SER A 10 14.52 7.02 21.14
C SER A 10 14.02 6.57 19.78
N THR A 11 13.61 7.49 18.91
CA THR A 11 13.14 7.17 17.55
C THR A 11 14.25 6.53 16.72
N LEU A 12 15.49 7.04 16.81
CA LEU A 12 16.64 6.45 16.13
C LEU A 12 16.93 5.03 16.61
N VAL A 13 16.90 4.79 17.92
CA VAL A 13 17.09 3.44 18.50
C VAL A 13 15.96 2.50 18.09
N SER A 14 14.70 2.95 18.12
CA SER A 14 13.58 2.14 17.65
C SER A 14 13.71 1.79 16.17
N LEU A 15 14.14 2.74 15.34
CA LEU A 15 14.31 2.53 13.90
C LEU A 15 15.47 1.57 13.61
N THR A 16 16.60 1.70 14.31
CA THR A 16 17.72 0.76 14.14
C THR A 16 17.35 -0.64 14.61
N LEU A 17 16.61 -0.79 15.72
CA LEU A 17 16.13 -2.08 16.17
C LEU A 17 15.19 -2.74 15.15
N VAL A 18 14.23 -1.99 14.60
CA VAL A 18 13.32 -2.48 13.55
C VAL A 18 14.09 -2.92 12.30
N VAL A 19 15.07 -2.13 11.86
CA VAL A 19 15.91 -2.47 10.70
C VAL A 19 16.72 -3.75 10.97
N THR A 20 17.34 -3.89 12.13
CA THR A 20 18.12 -5.09 12.48
C THR A 20 17.24 -6.34 12.57
N VAL A 21 16.04 -6.23 13.16
CA VAL A 21 15.08 -7.35 13.23
C VAL A 21 14.60 -7.73 11.83
N ALA A 22 14.24 -6.75 10.99
CA ALA A 22 13.83 -7.00 9.61
C ALA A 22 14.94 -7.66 8.79
N TRP A 23 16.19 -7.21 8.97
CA TRP A 23 17.36 -7.81 8.32
C TRP A 23 17.60 -9.25 8.78
N ALA A 24 17.57 -9.52 10.08
CA ALA A 24 17.74 -10.86 10.62
C ALA A 24 16.63 -11.82 10.13
N LEU A 25 15.38 -11.35 10.12
CA LEU A 25 14.25 -12.12 9.58
C LEU A 25 14.44 -12.40 8.09
N GLN A 26 14.89 -11.43 7.31
CA GLN A 26 15.17 -11.60 5.89
C GLN A 26 16.28 -12.63 5.66
N CYS A 27 17.37 -12.59 6.44
CA CYS A 27 18.43 -13.57 6.34
C CYS A 27 17.95 -15.00 6.65
N GLU A 28 17.13 -15.18 7.67
CA GLU A 28 16.54 -16.48 8.01
C GLU A 28 15.59 -16.97 6.91
N LEU A 29 14.76 -16.07 6.38
CA LEU A 29 13.87 -16.36 5.26
C LEU A 29 14.67 -16.77 4.03
N ASP A 30 15.73 -16.05 3.68
CA ASP A 30 16.57 -16.35 2.50
C ASP A 30 17.28 -17.70 2.63
N GLN A 31 17.76 -18.05 3.83
CA GLN A 31 18.36 -19.36 4.09
C GLN A 31 17.34 -20.49 3.97
N SER A 32 16.14 -20.29 4.51
CA SER A 32 15.04 -21.26 4.46
C SER A 32 14.35 -21.29 3.10
N LEU A 33 14.48 -20.24 2.29
CA LEU A 33 13.78 -20.07 1.02
C LEU A 33 14.12 -21.20 0.06
N ALA A 34 15.40 -21.62 0.01
CA ALA A 34 15.83 -22.70 -0.88
C ALA A 34 15.16 -24.04 -0.57
N GLU A 35 14.79 -24.27 0.70
CA GLU A 35 14.08 -25.47 1.12
C GLU A 35 12.56 -25.31 0.97
N LEU A 36 12.02 -24.16 1.37
CA LEU A 36 10.59 -23.84 1.27
C LEU A 36 10.11 -23.64 -0.18
N SER A 37 11.00 -23.28 -1.10
CA SER A 37 10.69 -23.08 -2.53
C SER A 37 10.73 -24.36 -3.34
N LYS A 38 11.11 -25.51 -2.74
CA LYS A 38 11.11 -26.79 -3.45
C LYS A 38 9.69 -27.13 -3.87
N PRO A 39 9.43 -27.33 -5.18
CA PRO A 39 8.11 -27.71 -5.63
C PRO A 39 7.75 -29.10 -5.12
N LEU A 40 6.66 -29.20 -4.35
CA LEU A 40 6.11 -30.46 -3.88
C LEU A 40 4.98 -30.90 -4.81
N PRO A 41 4.95 -32.17 -5.27
CA PRO A 41 3.86 -32.67 -6.10
C PRO A 41 2.48 -32.49 -5.46
N GLU A 42 2.42 -32.61 -4.13
CA GLU A 42 1.20 -32.43 -3.32
C GLU A 42 0.62 -31.01 -3.44
N ASN A 43 1.48 -30.00 -3.67
CA ASN A 43 1.11 -28.60 -3.77
C ASN A 43 0.80 -28.15 -5.20
N ILE A 44 0.62 -29.09 -6.14
CA ILE A 44 0.36 -28.78 -7.55
C ILE A 44 -0.82 -27.81 -7.77
N HIS A 45 -1.85 -27.89 -6.92
CA HIS A 45 -2.98 -26.97 -7.00
C HIS A 45 -2.61 -25.54 -6.61
N LEU A 46 -1.76 -25.35 -5.61
CA LEU A 46 -1.28 -24.03 -5.20
C LEU A 46 -0.40 -23.41 -6.31
N HIS A 47 0.52 -24.20 -6.87
CA HIS A 47 1.33 -23.76 -8.00
C HIS A 47 0.48 -23.40 -9.22
N TRP A 48 -0.60 -24.14 -9.47
CA TRP A 48 -1.58 -23.78 -10.49
C TRP A 48 -2.24 -22.43 -10.20
N LEU A 49 -2.70 -22.20 -8.96
CA LEU A 49 -3.31 -20.92 -8.59
C LEU A 49 -2.34 -19.74 -8.76
N ASP A 50 -1.08 -19.93 -8.36
CA ASP A 50 -0.04 -18.92 -8.54
C ASP A 50 0.23 -18.64 -10.02
N TYR A 51 0.45 -19.69 -10.81
CA TYR A 51 0.63 -19.57 -12.27
C TYR A 51 -0.57 -18.88 -12.93
N ARG A 52 -1.79 -19.32 -12.61
CA ARG A 52 -3.04 -18.73 -13.13
C ARG A 52 -3.12 -17.25 -12.77
N SER A 53 -2.84 -16.89 -11.51
CA SER A 53 -2.90 -15.50 -11.06
C SER A 53 -1.88 -14.62 -11.79
N ALA A 54 -0.65 -15.11 -11.95
CA ALA A 54 0.42 -14.41 -12.64
C ALA A 54 0.10 -14.22 -14.14
N GLU A 55 -0.40 -15.26 -14.79
CA GLU A 55 -0.74 -15.24 -16.21
C GLU A 55 -1.97 -14.36 -16.49
N VAL A 56 -3.01 -14.42 -15.65
CA VAL A 56 -4.14 -13.48 -15.73
C VAL A 56 -3.67 -12.04 -15.53
N LYS A 57 -2.77 -11.79 -14.57
CA LYS A 57 -2.20 -10.46 -14.33
C LYS A 57 -1.40 -9.98 -15.53
N SER A 58 -0.58 -10.83 -16.13
CA SER A 58 0.23 -10.54 -17.32
C SER A 58 -0.66 -10.18 -18.52
N ARG A 59 -1.66 -11.03 -18.83
CA ARG A 59 -2.59 -10.83 -19.95
C ARG A 59 -3.53 -9.64 -19.78
N SER A 60 -3.78 -9.22 -18.55
CA SER A 60 -4.63 -8.06 -18.21
C SER A 60 -3.85 -6.84 -17.75
N ALA A 61 -2.52 -6.84 -17.92
CA ALA A 61 -1.68 -5.74 -17.51
C ALA A 61 -2.02 -4.49 -18.33
N ILE A 62 -2.61 -3.50 -17.66
CA ILE A 62 -2.77 -2.15 -18.22
C ILE A 62 -1.54 -1.36 -17.79
N THR A 63 -0.79 -0.88 -18.77
CA THR A 63 0.37 -0.02 -18.51
C THR A 63 -0.08 1.42 -18.27
N TRP A 64 0.78 2.25 -17.67
CA TRP A 64 0.49 3.66 -17.42
C TRP A 64 0.16 4.44 -18.71
N VAL A 65 0.73 4.02 -19.84
CA VAL A 65 0.54 4.65 -21.15
C VAL A 65 -0.88 4.41 -21.68
N ASP A 66 -1.50 3.30 -21.30
CA ASP A 66 -2.85 2.92 -21.73
C ASP A 66 -3.96 3.70 -20.99
N LEU A 67 -3.61 4.41 -19.91
CA LEU A 67 -4.59 5.25 -19.21
C LEU A 67 -4.87 6.53 -20.00
N PRO A 68 -6.16 6.89 -20.16
CA PRO A 68 -6.52 8.13 -20.82
C PRO A 68 -5.98 9.32 -20.02
N LEU A 69 -5.61 10.38 -20.75
CA LEU A 69 -4.92 11.54 -20.19
C LEU A 69 -5.67 12.16 -19.00
N TRP A 70 -7.00 12.20 -19.04
CA TRP A 70 -7.81 12.77 -17.96
C TRP A 70 -7.75 11.93 -16.67
N VAL A 71 -7.68 10.60 -16.75
CA VAL A 71 -7.51 9.74 -15.56
C VAL A 71 -6.13 9.94 -14.97
N ARG A 72 -5.09 10.01 -15.81
CA ARG A 72 -3.72 10.27 -15.38
C ARG A 72 -3.60 11.63 -14.70
N ALA A 73 -4.21 12.66 -15.27
CA ALA A 73 -4.23 14.01 -14.71
C ALA A 73 -4.94 14.04 -13.35
N LEU A 74 -6.09 13.37 -13.24
CA LEU A 74 -6.84 13.27 -11.98
C LEU A 74 -6.04 12.54 -10.89
N TYR A 75 -5.39 11.43 -11.25
CA TYR A 75 -4.52 10.69 -10.33
C TYR A 75 -3.34 11.56 -9.88
N ALA A 76 -2.64 12.21 -10.81
CA ALA A 76 -1.53 13.11 -10.50
C ALA A 76 -1.96 14.26 -9.58
N PHE A 77 -3.13 14.85 -9.84
CA PHE A 77 -3.72 15.89 -8.99
C PHE A 77 -3.97 15.39 -7.56
N GLY A 78 -4.52 14.18 -7.41
CA GLY A 78 -4.71 13.55 -6.10
C GLY A 78 -3.38 13.36 -5.35
N VAL A 79 -2.35 12.84 -6.02
CA VAL A 79 -1.01 12.65 -5.43
C VAL A 79 -0.40 13.98 -4.99
N VAL A 80 -0.44 15.00 -5.86
CA VAL A 80 0.07 16.34 -5.54
C VAL A 80 -0.66 16.92 -4.33
N THR A 81 -1.98 16.77 -4.27
CA THR A 81 -2.79 17.24 -3.13
C THR A 81 -2.35 16.58 -1.83
N HIS A 82 -2.13 15.26 -1.81
CA HIS A 82 -1.64 14.56 -0.62
C HIS A 82 -0.27 15.06 -0.17
N ILE A 83 0.67 15.20 -1.12
CA ILE A 83 2.02 15.72 -0.85
C ILE A 83 1.93 17.13 -0.26
N SER A 84 1.12 18.01 -0.86
CA SER A 84 0.92 19.38 -0.39
C SER A 84 0.30 19.42 1.02
N VAL A 85 -0.67 18.56 1.32
CA VAL A 85 -1.26 18.45 2.67
C VAL A 85 -0.21 18.04 3.70
N PHE A 86 0.60 17.01 3.40
CA PHE A 86 1.66 16.59 4.32
C PHE A 86 2.70 17.69 4.55
N HIS A 87 3.10 18.39 3.49
CA HIS A 87 4.02 19.53 3.61
C HIS A 87 3.39 20.68 4.42
N ALA A 88 2.11 20.97 4.22
CA ALA A 88 1.40 21.99 4.97
C ALA A 88 1.38 21.67 6.48
N PHE A 89 1.06 20.43 6.87
CA PHE A 89 1.08 20.02 8.28
C PHE A 89 2.48 20.08 8.89
N LEU A 90 3.52 19.72 8.13
CA LEU A 90 4.91 19.77 8.59
C LEU A 90 5.39 21.20 8.81
N TRP A 91 5.15 22.10 7.85
CA TRP A 91 5.69 23.46 7.87
C TRP A 91 4.88 24.42 8.75
N ALA A 92 3.55 24.24 8.78
CA ALA A 92 2.63 25.12 9.49
C ALA A 92 1.93 24.39 10.65
N PHE A 93 2.66 23.52 11.36
CA PHE A 93 2.13 22.75 12.49
C PHE A 93 1.35 23.61 13.49
N ARG A 94 1.89 24.77 13.89
CA ARG A 94 1.23 25.71 14.82
C ARG A 94 -0.08 26.32 14.32
N TYR A 95 -0.29 26.32 13.01
CA TYR A 95 -1.52 26.85 12.39
C TYR A 95 -2.63 25.80 12.36
N PHE A 96 -2.25 24.53 12.28
CA PHE A 96 -3.16 23.39 12.18
C PHE A 96 -3.47 22.74 13.52
N PHE A 97 -2.53 22.76 14.45
CA PHE A 97 -2.67 22.15 15.76
C PHE A 97 -2.74 23.22 16.85
N GLY A 98 -3.63 23.02 17.81
CA GLY A 98 -3.69 23.84 19.02
C GLY A 98 -2.42 23.68 19.86
N THR A 99 -2.15 24.65 20.73
CA THR A 99 -1.07 24.54 21.71
C THR A 99 -1.54 23.74 22.92
N PHE A 100 -0.95 22.57 23.16
CA PHE A 100 -1.20 21.77 24.37
C PHE A 100 0.04 21.79 25.24
N ALA A 101 -0.14 22.15 26.51
CA ALA A 101 0.89 21.93 27.51
C ALA A 101 0.68 20.56 28.16
N VAL A 102 1.76 19.87 28.51
CA VAL A 102 1.71 18.57 29.21
C VAL A 102 1.03 18.68 30.59
N THR A 103 0.92 19.90 31.11
CA THR A 103 0.27 20.22 32.39
C THR A 103 -1.25 20.39 32.27
N ASP A 104 -1.81 20.43 31.07
CA ASP A 104 -3.25 20.63 30.88
C ASP A 104 -4.04 19.36 31.23
N ASP A 105 -5.19 19.52 31.88
CA ASP A 105 -6.06 18.42 32.30
C ASP A 105 -6.57 17.63 31.09
N ILE A 106 -6.23 16.33 31.04
CA ILE A 106 -6.57 15.40 29.95
C ILE A 106 -8.09 15.31 29.75
N HIS A 107 -8.88 15.47 30.81
CA HIS A 107 -10.34 15.39 30.74
C HIS A 107 -10.98 16.61 30.05
N GLY A 108 -10.24 17.72 29.89
CA GLY A 108 -10.70 18.93 29.21
C GLY A 108 -10.36 19.01 27.72
N VAL A 109 -9.60 18.05 27.18
CA VAL A 109 -9.10 18.12 25.80
C VAL A 109 -10.23 17.93 24.80
N LYS A 110 -10.63 19.01 24.14
CA LYS A 110 -11.59 18.98 23.03
C LYS A 110 -10.86 18.63 21.74
N LEU A 111 -11.41 17.72 20.94
CA LEU A 111 -10.83 17.38 19.63
C LEU A 111 -10.91 18.55 18.64
N TYR A 112 -12.00 19.32 18.70
CA TYR A 112 -12.31 20.42 17.78
C TYR A 112 -12.99 21.56 18.52
N GLY A 113 -12.73 22.80 18.10
CA GLY A 113 -13.32 24.02 18.66
C GLY A 113 -12.25 25.01 19.16
N GLU A 114 -12.69 26.06 19.85
CA GLU A 114 -11.79 27.04 20.46
C GLU A 114 -10.99 26.35 21.60
N GLY A 115 -9.66 26.33 21.46
CA GLY A 115 -8.76 25.56 22.34
C GLY A 115 -8.70 24.05 22.05
N GLY A 116 -9.30 23.58 20.94
CA GLY A 116 -9.28 22.17 20.55
C GLY A 116 -7.97 21.72 19.89
N LEU A 117 -7.78 20.39 19.79
CA LEU A 117 -6.58 19.77 19.21
C LEU A 117 -6.36 20.17 17.76
N LEU A 118 -7.45 20.12 16.98
CA LEU A 118 -7.46 20.50 15.58
C LEU A 118 -8.10 21.87 15.43
N THR A 119 -7.36 22.79 14.83
CA THR A 119 -7.92 24.08 14.45
C THR A 119 -8.91 23.90 13.30
N ARG A 120 -9.76 24.91 13.07
CA ARG A 120 -10.70 24.92 11.92
C ARG A 120 -9.97 24.66 10.59
N ASN A 121 -8.76 25.19 10.43
CA ASN A 121 -7.97 25.03 9.23
C ASN A 121 -7.49 23.58 9.04
N ALA A 122 -7.16 22.88 10.13
CA ALA A 122 -6.78 21.47 10.03
C ALA A 122 -7.93 20.61 9.55
N ILE A 123 -9.16 20.90 9.97
CA ILE A 123 -10.36 20.19 9.48
C ILE A 123 -10.54 20.44 7.97
N VAL A 124 -10.38 21.67 7.50
CA VAL A 124 -10.48 22.00 6.07
C VAL A 124 -9.42 21.24 5.26
N VAL A 125 -8.17 21.25 5.73
CA VAL A 125 -7.06 20.55 5.07
C VAL A 125 -7.26 19.03 5.09
N LEU A 126 -7.79 18.47 6.18
CA LEU A 126 -8.13 17.06 6.27
C LEU A 126 -9.30 16.70 5.34
N ALA A 127 -10.28 17.59 5.17
CA ALA A 127 -11.34 17.39 4.19
C ALA A 127 -10.79 17.38 2.75
N ILE A 128 -9.87 18.29 2.41
CA ILE A 128 -9.17 18.30 1.11
C ILE A 128 -8.39 17.00 0.90
N TYR A 129 -7.71 16.51 1.94
CA TYR A 129 -7.01 15.23 1.91
C TYR A 129 -7.97 14.07 1.57
N LEU A 130 -9.12 14.00 2.24
CA LEU A 130 -10.15 12.99 1.97
C LEU A 130 -10.72 13.12 0.55
N LEU A 131 -10.93 14.34 0.05
CA LEU A 131 -11.33 14.57 -1.34
C LEU A 131 -10.27 14.11 -2.34
N GLY A 132 -8.98 14.24 -1.99
CA GLY A 132 -7.88 13.70 -2.79
C GLY A 132 -8.00 12.19 -3.03
N TRP A 133 -8.52 11.43 -2.06
CA TRP A 133 -8.74 9.99 -2.21
C TRP A 133 -9.80 9.66 -3.27
N ILE A 134 -10.79 10.53 -3.49
CA ILE A 134 -11.79 10.33 -4.55
C ILE A 134 -11.10 10.25 -5.92
N CYS A 135 -10.08 11.08 -6.16
CA CYS A 135 -9.29 11.05 -7.39
C CYS A 135 -8.61 9.68 -7.61
N PHE A 136 -8.06 9.11 -6.53
CA PHE A 136 -7.47 7.77 -6.54
C PHE A 136 -8.53 6.70 -6.83
N PHE A 137 -9.69 6.75 -6.16
CA PHE A 137 -10.77 5.78 -6.36
C PHE A 137 -11.34 5.81 -7.78
N VAL A 138 -11.44 6.99 -8.41
CA VAL A 138 -11.86 7.09 -9.82
C VAL A 138 -10.87 6.35 -10.72
N GLY A 139 -9.56 6.56 -10.53
CA GLY A 139 -8.52 5.85 -11.29
C GLY A 139 -8.56 4.34 -11.06
N ALA A 140 -8.64 3.91 -9.80
CA ALA A 140 -8.71 2.50 -9.43
C ALA A 140 -9.97 1.82 -9.99
N THR A 141 -11.12 2.48 -9.90
CA THR A 141 -12.40 1.98 -10.43
C THR A 141 -12.36 1.89 -11.96
N TRP A 142 -11.78 2.89 -12.63
CA TRP A 142 -11.59 2.86 -14.08
C TRP A 142 -10.71 1.67 -14.50
N GLN A 143 -9.60 1.45 -13.80
CA GLN A 143 -8.71 0.32 -14.09
C GLN A 143 -9.40 -1.02 -13.81
N ALA A 144 -10.14 -1.14 -12.69
CA ALA A 144 -10.87 -2.35 -12.33
C ALA A 144 -11.96 -2.69 -13.37
N THR A 145 -12.73 -1.69 -13.79
CA THR A 145 -13.79 -1.88 -14.79
C THR A 145 -13.22 -2.30 -16.15
N ARG A 146 -12.09 -1.71 -16.57
CA ARG A 146 -11.45 -2.06 -17.85
C ARG A 146 -10.74 -3.41 -17.83
N THR A 147 -10.11 -3.79 -16.73
CA THR A 147 -9.43 -5.09 -16.61
C THR A 147 -10.39 -6.25 -16.39
N ARG A 148 -11.61 -6.03 -15.88
CA ARG A 148 -12.56 -7.10 -15.54
C ARG A 148 -12.86 -8.04 -16.71
N GLY A 149 -13.10 -7.50 -17.90
CA GLY A 149 -13.41 -8.30 -19.10
C GLY A 149 -12.24 -9.18 -19.53
N PRO A 150 -11.07 -8.60 -19.85
CA PRO A 150 -9.86 -9.36 -20.19
C PRO A 150 -9.47 -10.38 -19.11
N ARG A 151 -9.58 -10.03 -17.82
CA ARG A 151 -9.32 -10.95 -16.71
C ARG A 151 -10.26 -12.16 -16.72
N ALA A 152 -11.56 -11.95 -16.94
CA ALA A 152 -12.53 -13.04 -16.97
C ALA A 152 -12.28 -13.98 -18.16
N ARG A 153 -11.93 -13.44 -19.33
CA ARG A 153 -11.58 -14.25 -20.52
C ARG A 153 -10.30 -15.05 -20.29
N ALA A 154 -9.23 -14.38 -19.84
CA ALA A 154 -7.96 -15.04 -19.55
C ALA A 154 -8.11 -16.13 -18.48
N ALA A 155 -8.91 -15.88 -17.43
CA ALA A 155 -9.19 -16.88 -16.40
C ALA A 155 -9.91 -18.10 -17.00
N SER A 156 -10.96 -17.89 -17.81
CA SER A 156 -11.69 -18.98 -18.47
C SER A 156 -10.79 -19.80 -19.41
N ASP A 157 -9.93 -19.15 -20.19
CA ASP A 157 -9.01 -19.82 -21.11
C ASP A 157 -7.96 -20.66 -20.37
N LEU A 158 -7.52 -20.20 -19.20
CA LEU A 158 -6.58 -20.93 -18.34
C LEU A 158 -7.26 -22.07 -17.61
N ASP A 159 -8.49 -21.91 -17.14
CA ASP A 159 -9.24 -22.97 -16.48
C ASP A 159 -9.41 -24.19 -17.42
N ALA A 160 -9.62 -23.94 -18.73
CA ALA A 160 -9.65 -25.00 -19.73
C ALA A 160 -8.30 -25.72 -19.93
N GLN A 161 -7.18 -25.07 -19.59
CA GLN A 161 -5.82 -25.60 -19.74
C GLN A 161 -5.29 -26.30 -18.49
N GLU A 162 -6.00 -26.21 -17.36
CA GLU A 162 -5.55 -26.68 -16.04
C GLU A 162 -5.06 -28.13 -16.06
N ALA A 163 -5.86 -29.06 -16.61
CA ALA A 163 -5.50 -30.48 -16.66
C ALA A 163 -4.21 -30.70 -17.45
N SER A 164 -4.12 -30.12 -18.65
CA SER A 164 -2.94 -30.25 -19.52
C SER A 164 -1.69 -29.61 -18.92
N TRP A 165 -1.85 -28.52 -18.15
CA TRP A 165 -0.75 -27.84 -17.48
C TRP A 165 -0.23 -28.68 -16.33
N LYS A 166 -1.12 -29.25 -15.50
CA LYS A 166 -0.76 -30.13 -14.37
C LYS A 166 0.01 -31.36 -14.85
N GLU A 167 -0.42 -31.97 -15.95
CA GLU A 167 0.28 -33.12 -16.56
C GLU A 167 1.67 -32.76 -17.09
N ARG A 168 1.85 -31.56 -17.66
CA ARG A 168 3.18 -31.07 -18.07
C ARG A 168 4.06 -30.81 -16.86
N TRP A 169 3.56 -30.08 -15.89
CA TRP A 169 4.30 -29.72 -14.68
C TRP A 169 4.77 -30.94 -13.88
N LEU A 170 3.92 -31.98 -13.74
CA LEU A 170 4.31 -33.23 -13.08
C LEU A 170 5.41 -33.98 -13.84
N ARG A 171 5.36 -33.97 -15.18
CA ARG A 171 6.42 -34.58 -16.00
C ARG A 171 7.74 -33.85 -15.81
N ASP A 172 7.71 -32.52 -15.86
CA ASP A 172 8.91 -31.67 -15.71
C ASP A 172 9.55 -31.82 -14.32
N LEU A 173 8.75 -32.11 -13.28
CA LEU A 173 9.25 -32.36 -11.92
C LEU A 173 9.94 -33.72 -11.77
N THR A 174 9.55 -34.71 -12.58
CA THR A 174 10.09 -36.08 -12.54
C THR A 174 11.34 -36.29 -13.41
N GLN A 175 11.67 -35.34 -14.29
CA GLN A 175 12.86 -35.35 -15.14
C GLN A 175 14.03 -34.64 -14.46
#